data_AF-A0A2H3GLL1-F1
#
_entry.id   AF-A0A2H3GLL1-F1
#
_cell.length_a   1.000
_cell.length_b   1.000
_cell.length_c   1.000
_cell.angle_alpha   90.00
_cell.angle_beta   90.00
_cell.angle_gamma   90.00
#
_symmetry.space_group_name_H-M   'P 1'
#
loop_
_entity.id
_entity.type
_entity.pdbx_description
1 polymer ?
#
loop_
_entity_poly.entity_id
_entity_poly.type
_entity_poly.pdbx_seq_one_letter_code
_entity_poly.pdbx_strand_id
1 'polypeptide(L)'
;MLDNASSNDTAVEFILKELCPWMTPKQRRHRRLRCLGHIINLCCQAFLMGRDCERYLAKLEKHYQRGDYAKVEELWKRFGCLGRLHNLVRYIRLTPQRREEFTAIIVGGDLAEFDRLELIQNNSTRWNSWFHSITRALNVRERLEIFPARHVPGKGSHGIANFKLDGQHWFELEKIELALKDFYAATLLSEGKKTSLADWFSTLDCLLREINETKDHYDTIDTEDDNNFTWKYLQGCADAAWSTCEEYYSNQQLNWQNRFPEDTDLPPASGWRSIQSIPFNARID
;
A
#
# COMPACT_ATOMS: atom_id res chain seq x y z
N MET A 1 17.96 8.95 10.56
CA MET A 1 16.62 9.13 9.96
C MET A 1 15.61 9.19 11.09
N LEU A 2 14.67 10.15 11.04
CA LEU A 2 13.61 10.27 12.04
C LEU A 2 12.29 9.78 11.44
N ASP A 3 11.34 9.38 12.27
CA ASP A 3 9.98 9.15 11.78
C ASP A 3 9.36 10.46 11.27
N ASN A 4 8.25 10.35 10.54
CA ASN A 4 7.65 11.50 9.87
C ASN A 4 6.74 12.34 10.81
N ALA A 5 6.77 12.12 12.13
CA ALA A 5 6.00 12.94 13.07
C ALA A 5 6.42 14.42 13.04
N SER A 6 5.47 15.34 13.12
CA SER A 6 5.75 16.79 13.08
C SER A 6 6.52 17.29 14.29
N SER A 7 6.44 16.60 15.44
CA SER A 7 7.24 16.90 16.63
C SER A 7 8.76 16.84 16.37
N ASN A 8 9.19 16.04 15.40
CA ASN A 8 10.59 15.97 15.01
C ASN A 8 11.08 17.25 14.32
N ASP A 9 10.19 18.03 13.68
CA ASP A 9 10.57 19.34 13.15
C ASP A 9 10.99 20.27 14.29
N THR A 10 10.20 20.30 15.37
CA THR A 10 10.50 21.11 16.55
C THR A 10 11.78 20.67 17.23
N ALA A 11 11.97 19.35 17.39
CA ALA A 11 13.17 18.81 18.02
C ALA A 11 14.44 19.14 17.22
N VAL A 12 14.41 18.92 15.90
CA VAL A 12 15.55 19.22 15.02
C VAL A 12 15.84 20.72 14.99
N GLU A 13 14.82 21.58 14.91
CA GLU A 13 14.99 23.03 14.97
C GLU A 13 15.66 23.46 16.29
N PHE A 14 15.19 22.95 17.42
CA PHE A 14 15.73 23.30 18.74
C PHE A 14 17.19 22.84 18.87
N ILE A 15 17.50 21.60 18.53
CA ILE A 15 18.86 21.04 18.60
C ILE A 15 19.81 21.83 17.71
N LEU A 16 19.43 22.09 16.45
CA LEU A 16 20.31 22.79 15.52
C LEU A 16 20.43 24.28 15.82
N LYS A 17 19.43 24.89 16.47
CA LYS A 17 19.55 26.27 16.94
C LYS A 17 20.65 26.41 17.99
N GLU A 18 20.74 25.45 18.91
CA GLU A 18 21.77 25.44 19.97
C GLU A 18 23.15 25.02 19.44
N LEU A 19 23.21 23.94 18.64
CA LEU A 19 24.49 23.38 18.17
C LEU A 19 25.07 24.07 16.93
N CYS A 20 24.21 24.70 16.11
CA CYS A 20 24.58 25.33 14.85
C CYS A 20 23.93 26.72 14.73
N PRO A 21 24.26 27.67 15.63
CA PRO A 21 23.61 28.99 15.68
C PRO A 21 23.80 29.83 14.41
N TRP A 22 24.83 29.53 13.62
CA TRP A 22 25.08 30.16 12.32
C TRP A 22 24.10 29.73 11.21
N MET A 23 23.38 28.60 11.38
CA MET A 23 22.37 28.20 10.42
C MET A 23 21.14 29.09 10.53
N THR A 24 20.56 29.47 9.39
CA THR A 24 19.26 30.13 9.35
C THR A 24 18.13 29.15 9.71
N PRO A 25 16.96 29.63 10.18
CA PRO A 25 15.78 28.77 10.38
C PRO A 25 15.41 27.96 9.12
N LYS A 26 15.58 28.56 7.93
CA LYS A 26 15.35 27.86 6.66
C LYS A 26 16.30 26.67 6.50
N GLN A 27 17.60 26.87 6.69
CA GLN A 27 18.60 25.81 6.58
C GLN A 27 18.34 24.68 7.57
N ARG A 28 18.02 25.00 8.83
CA ARG A 28 17.72 23.99 9.87
C ARG A 28 16.52 23.13 9.51
N ARG A 29 15.44 23.71 8.98
CA ARG A 29 14.27 22.93 8.49
C ARG A 29 14.66 21.92 7.41
N HIS A 30 15.58 22.26 6.52
CA HIS A 30 16.07 21.36 5.47
C HIS A 30 17.12 20.32 5.96
N ARG A 31 17.50 20.34 7.24
CA ARG A 31 18.39 19.32 7.83
C ARG A 31 17.65 18.06 8.28
N ARG A 32 16.31 18.08 8.37
CA ARG A 32 15.52 16.90 8.74
C ARG A 32 15.48 15.89 7.59
N LEU A 33 15.80 14.64 7.91
CA LEU A 33 15.64 13.50 6.99
C LEU A 33 14.40 12.70 7.38
N ARG A 34 13.52 12.51 6.41
CA ARG A 34 12.27 11.75 6.55
C ARG A 34 12.48 10.26 6.32
N CYS A 35 11.72 9.44 7.04
CA CYS A 35 11.78 7.98 6.94
C CYS A 35 11.30 7.50 5.55
N LEU A 36 12.16 6.73 4.86
CA LEU A 36 11.85 6.20 3.53
C LEU A 36 10.66 5.23 3.56
N GLY A 37 10.65 4.28 4.50
CA GLY A 37 9.55 3.33 4.64
C GLY A 37 8.21 4.02 4.89
N HIS A 38 8.21 5.18 5.57
CA HIS A 38 7.00 5.98 5.72
C HIS A 38 6.57 6.62 4.39
N ILE A 39 7.50 7.12 3.58
CA ILE A 39 7.21 7.70 2.27
C ILE A 39 6.67 6.62 1.31
N ILE A 40 7.28 5.43 1.30
CA ILE A 40 6.77 4.29 0.52
C ILE A 40 5.35 3.94 0.97
N ASN A 41 5.07 3.94 2.27
CA ASN A 41 3.72 3.74 2.80
C ASN A 41 2.73 4.80 2.30
N LEU A 42 3.10 6.08 2.27
CA LEU A 42 2.24 7.15 1.74
C LEU A 42 1.96 6.98 0.25
N CYS A 43 2.99 6.66 -0.55
CA CYS A 43 2.83 6.42 -1.98
C CYS A 43 1.88 5.25 -2.25
N CYS A 44 2.03 4.16 -1.50
CA CYS A 44 1.14 3.00 -1.62
C CYS A 44 -0.28 3.28 -1.10
N GLN A 45 -0.44 4.05 -0.02
CA GLN A 45 -1.78 4.49 0.41
C GLN A 45 -2.47 5.37 -0.63
N ALA A 46 -1.71 6.25 -1.28
CA ALA A 46 -2.22 7.04 -2.41
C ALA A 46 -2.60 6.15 -3.60
N PHE A 47 -1.81 5.10 -3.89
CA PHE A 47 -2.18 4.09 -4.89
C PHE A 47 -3.51 3.42 -4.56
N LEU A 48 -3.66 2.88 -3.34
CA LEU A 48 -4.81 2.06 -2.97
C LEU A 48 -6.10 2.86 -2.73
N MET A 49 -5.97 4.09 -2.22
CA MET A 49 -7.10 4.86 -1.68
C MET A 49 -7.22 6.27 -2.27
N GLY A 50 -6.35 6.64 -3.21
CA GLY A 50 -6.27 7.98 -3.78
C GLY A 50 -5.57 8.99 -2.86
N ARG A 51 -5.34 10.21 -3.38
CA ARG A 51 -4.58 11.27 -2.67
C ARG A 51 -5.20 11.68 -1.33
N ASP A 52 -6.52 11.64 -1.21
CA ASP A 52 -7.23 12.01 0.02
C ASP A 52 -7.27 10.88 1.07
N CYS A 53 -6.45 9.83 0.91
CA CYS A 53 -6.45 8.64 1.78
C CYS A 53 -6.38 8.97 3.27
N GLU A 54 -5.57 9.95 3.69
CA GLU A 54 -5.45 10.36 5.10
C GLU A 54 -6.79 10.77 5.71
N ARG A 55 -7.63 11.51 4.95
CA ARG A 55 -8.96 11.93 5.39
C ARG A 55 -9.88 10.74 5.60
N TYR A 56 -9.76 9.71 4.75
CA TYR A 56 -10.53 8.48 4.88
C TYR A 56 -10.04 7.63 6.05
N LEU A 57 -8.72 7.48 6.21
CA LEU A 57 -8.11 6.76 7.33
C LEU A 57 -8.49 7.38 8.68
N ALA A 58 -8.46 8.72 8.80
CA ALA A 58 -8.89 9.42 10.00
C ALA A 58 -10.38 9.21 10.32
N LYS A 59 -11.24 9.18 9.30
CA LYS A 59 -12.67 8.84 9.48
C LYS A 59 -12.83 7.40 9.93
N LEU A 60 -12.16 6.45 9.28
CA LEU A 60 -12.19 5.03 9.64
C LEU A 60 -11.76 4.82 11.09
N GLU A 61 -10.64 5.42 11.50
CA GLU A 61 -10.15 5.35 12.88
C GLU A 61 -11.19 5.87 13.87
N LYS A 62 -11.81 7.02 13.60
CA LYS A 62 -12.88 7.57 14.44
C LYS A 62 -14.09 6.65 14.55
N HIS A 63 -14.49 5.98 13.47
CA HIS A 63 -15.60 5.02 13.51
C HIS A 63 -15.21 3.74 14.25
N TYR A 64 -13.98 3.25 14.10
CA TYR A 64 -13.44 2.13 14.86
C TYR A 64 -13.42 2.43 16.37
N GLN A 65 -12.90 3.58 16.78
CA GLN A 65 -12.86 4.01 18.19
C GLN A 65 -14.26 4.09 18.82
N ARG A 66 -15.29 4.39 18.01
CA ARG A 66 -16.69 4.47 18.44
C ARG A 66 -17.44 3.13 18.37
N GLY A 67 -16.81 2.08 17.83
CA GLY A 67 -17.48 0.80 17.56
C GLY A 67 -18.57 0.86 16.48
N ASP A 68 -18.58 1.91 15.65
CA ASP A 68 -19.60 2.13 14.61
C ASP A 68 -19.24 1.34 13.33
N TYR A 69 -19.30 0.01 13.43
CA TYR A 69 -18.87 -0.88 12.37
C TYR A 69 -19.73 -0.81 11.10
N ALA A 70 -20.98 -0.37 11.22
CA ALA A 70 -21.83 -0.13 10.05
C ALA A 70 -21.27 1.01 9.18
N LYS A 71 -20.79 2.10 9.79
CA LYS A 71 -20.14 3.19 9.05
C LYS A 71 -18.74 2.82 8.55
N VAL A 72 -18.01 1.97 9.27
CA VAL A 72 -16.74 1.41 8.76
C VAL A 72 -17.00 0.65 7.46
N GLU A 73 -17.98 -0.24 7.47
CA GLU A 73 -18.37 -1.01 6.28
C GLU A 73 -18.80 -0.10 5.13
N GLU A 74 -19.64 0.92 5.41
CA GLU A 74 -20.11 1.89 4.42
C GLU A 74 -18.97 2.71 3.81
N LEU A 75 -17.99 3.12 4.61
CA LEU A 75 -16.80 3.80 4.11
C LEU A 75 -15.98 2.91 3.19
N TRP A 76 -15.80 1.64 3.55
CA TRP A 76 -15.08 0.69 2.71
C TRP A 76 -15.76 0.43 1.37
N LYS A 77 -17.10 0.45 1.30
CA LYS A 77 -17.83 0.29 0.03
C LYS A 77 -17.43 1.30 -1.06
N ARG A 78 -16.82 2.42 -0.69
CA ARG A 78 -16.34 3.44 -1.63
C ARG A 78 -15.04 3.07 -2.36
N PHE A 79 -14.37 2.00 -1.93
CA PHE A 79 -13.07 1.56 -2.47
C PHE A 79 -13.20 0.30 -3.35
N GLY A 80 -14.31 0.15 -4.08
CA GLY A 80 -14.47 -0.90 -5.09
C GLY A 80 -14.11 -2.31 -4.61
N CYS A 81 -13.26 -3.01 -5.36
CA CYS A 81 -12.78 -4.36 -5.05
C CYS A 81 -12.03 -4.45 -3.71
N LEU A 82 -11.19 -3.46 -3.37
CA LEU A 82 -10.45 -3.41 -2.10
C LEU A 82 -11.40 -3.35 -0.90
N GLY A 83 -12.42 -2.50 -1.00
CA GLY A 83 -13.47 -2.35 0.00
C GLY A 83 -14.29 -3.62 0.21
N ARG A 84 -14.68 -4.27 -0.89
CA ARG A 84 -15.39 -5.56 -0.86
C ARG A 84 -14.54 -6.64 -0.22
N LEU A 85 -13.28 -6.77 -0.64
CA LEU A 85 -12.34 -7.73 -0.07
C LEU A 85 -12.15 -7.50 1.44
N HIS A 86 -11.91 -6.25 1.86
CA HIS A 86 -11.77 -5.89 3.27
C HIS A 86 -12.97 -6.34 4.10
N ASN A 87 -14.18 -6.00 3.64
CA ASN A 87 -15.41 -6.34 4.33
C ASN A 87 -15.68 -7.85 4.34
N LEU A 88 -15.39 -8.57 3.25
CA LEU A 88 -15.53 -10.02 3.16
C LEU A 88 -14.59 -10.75 4.13
N VAL A 89 -13.30 -10.40 4.10
CA VAL A 89 -12.30 -10.96 5.03
C VAL A 89 -12.70 -10.69 6.47
N ARG A 90 -13.11 -9.46 6.78
CA ARG A 90 -13.60 -9.10 8.11
C ARG A 90 -14.82 -9.93 8.50
N TYR A 91 -15.79 -10.08 7.61
CA TYR A 91 -17.02 -10.84 7.87
C TYR A 91 -16.73 -12.30 8.23
N ILE A 92 -15.86 -12.96 7.46
CA ILE A 92 -15.45 -14.35 7.67
C ILE A 92 -14.68 -14.49 8.99
N ARG A 93 -13.71 -13.60 9.23
CA ARG A 93 -12.85 -13.66 10.42
C ARG A 93 -13.54 -13.28 11.73
N LEU A 94 -14.68 -12.59 11.67
CA LEU A 94 -15.34 -12.02 12.84
C LEU A 94 -15.80 -13.07 13.86
N THR A 95 -16.23 -14.26 13.42
CA THR A 95 -16.73 -15.30 14.33
C THR A 95 -15.95 -16.61 14.16
N PRO A 96 -15.77 -17.41 15.24
CA PRO A 96 -15.16 -18.74 15.13
C PRO A 96 -15.90 -19.64 14.13
N GLN A 97 -17.23 -19.66 14.19
CA GLN A 97 -18.06 -20.47 13.30
C GLN A 97 -17.80 -20.19 11.81
N ARG A 98 -17.72 -18.92 11.40
CA ARG A 98 -17.44 -18.56 9.99
C ARG A 98 -16.03 -18.92 9.57
N ARG A 99 -15.05 -18.82 10.49
CA ARG A 99 -13.68 -19.25 10.23
C ARG A 99 -13.60 -20.77 10.04
N GLU A 100 -14.30 -21.53 10.87
CA GLU A 100 -14.40 -22.99 10.74
C GLU A 100 -15.10 -23.39 9.44
N GLU A 101 -16.22 -22.75 9.10
CA GLU A 101 -16.92 -22.95 7.81
C GLU A 101 -16.01 -22.68 6.62
N PHE A 102 -15.23 -21.59 6.64
CA PHE A 102 -14.27 -21.27 5.58
C PHE A 102 -13.11 -22.28 5.52
N THR A 103 -12.61 -22.73 6.69
CA THR A 103 -11.52 -23.72 6.79
C THR A 103 -11.97 -25.11 6.30
N ALA A 104 -13.25 -25.42 6.41
CA ALA A 104 -13.83 -26.68 5.93
C ALA A 104 -13.99 -26.74 4.40
N ILE A 105 -13.85 -25.62 3.68
CA ILE A 105 -13.90 -25.60 2.22
C ILE A 105 -12.53 -26.05 1.68
N ILE A 106 -12.52 -27.26 1.13
CA ILE A 106 -11.37 -27.89 0.47
C ILE A 106 -11.64 -27.90 -1.03
N VAL A 107 -10.73 -27.33 -1.80
CA VAL A 107 -10.74 -27.30 -3.27
C VAL A 107 -9.90 -28.45 -3.83
N GLY A 108 -8.75 -28.73 -3.23
CA GLY A 108 -7.80 -29.73 -3.71
C GLY A 108 -7.04 -29.30 -4.97
N GLY A 109 -6.50 -30.27 -5.71
CA GLY A 109 -5.74 -30.03 -6.94
C GLY A 109 -4.45 -29.23 -6.70
N ASP A 110 -4.11 -28.36 -7.66
CA ASP A 110 -2.89 -27.54 -7.61
C ASP A 110 -2.90 -26.49 -6.48
N LEU A 111 -4.07 -26.19 -5.92
CA LEU A 111 -4.24 -25.22 -4.82
C LEU A 111 -4.38 -25.89 -3.44
N ALA A 112 -4.17 -27.21 -3.35
CA ALA A 112 -4.35 -27.97 -2.11
C ALA A 112 -3.49 -27.45 -0.95
N GLU A 113 -2.33 -26.83 -1.23
CA GLU A 113 -1.48 -26.25 -0.19
C GLU A 113 -2.13 -25.03 0.51
N PHE A 114 -3.12 -24.39 -0.11
CA PHE A 114 -3.81 -23.23 0.42
C PHE A 114 -5.16 -23.54 1.11
N ASP A 115 -5.63 -24.79 1.06
CA ASP A 115 -6.98 -25.19 1.51
C ASP A 115 -7.27 -24.95 2.99
N ARG A 116 -6.23 -24.88 3.83
CA ARG A 116 -6.37 -24.67 5.28
C ARG A 116 -5.87 -23.32 5.75
N LEU A 117 -5.40 -22.48 4.83
CA LEU A 117 -4.92 -21.17 5.20
C LEU A 117 -6.08 -20.26 5.61
N GLU A 118 -5.88 -19.53 6.72
CA GLU A 118 -6.81 -18.49 7.14
C GLU A 118 -6.70 -17.25 6.23
N LEU A 119 -7.72 -16.41 6.22
CA LEU A 119 -7.61 -15.11 5.53
C LEU A 119 -6.75 -14.14 6.36
N ILE A 120 -5.98 -13.28 5.70
CA ILE A 120 -5.21 -12.21 6.36
C ILE A 120 -6.04 -10.94 6.35
N GLN A 121 -6.36 -10.39 7.52
CA GLN A 121 -7.04 -9.10 7.65
C GLN A 121 -6.01 -8.00 7.46
N ASN A 122 -6.22 -7.16 6.45
CA ASN A 122 -5.42 -5.97 6.27
C ASN A 122 -5.63 -4.97 7.42
N ASN A 123 -4.58 -4.22 7.71
CA ASN A 123 -4.55 -3.04 8.55
C ASN A 123 -4.63 -1.80 7.65
N SER A 124 -5.59 -0.92 7.92
CA SER A 124 -5.85 0.27 7.10
C SER A 124 -4.66 1.25 7.06
N THR A 125 -3.84 1.32 8.10
CA THR A 125 -2.72 2.28 8.20
C THR A 125 -1.37 1.68 7.80
N ARG A 126 -1.29 0.37 7.53
CA ARG A 126 -0.03 -0.32 7.15
C ARG A 126 -0.18 -1.00 5.80
N TRP A 127 0.40 -0.41 4.78
CA TRP A 127 0.24 -0.87 3.40
C TRP A 127 0.71 -2.33 3.16
N ASN A 128 1.81 -2.79 3.77
CA ASN A 128 2.30 -4.19 3.65
C ASN A 128 1.20 -5.23 3.94
N SER A 129 0.30 -4.92 4.88
CA SER A 129 -0.80 -5.82 5.22
C SER A 129 -1.88 -5.92 4.13
N TRP A 130 -2.01 -4.90 3.27
CA TRP A 130 -2.84 -4.97 2.08
C TRP A 130 -2.25 -5.94 1.06
N PHE A 131 -0.96 -5.83 0.78
CA PHE A 131 -0.28 -6.76 -0.12
C PHE A 131 -0.50 -8.21 0.33
N HIS A 132 -0.19 -8.51 1.60
CA HIS A 132 -0.41 -9.85 2.15
C HIS A 132 -1.88 -10.30 2.12
N SER A 133 -2.82 -9.40 2.43
CA SER A 133 -4.25 -9.70 2.37
C SER A 133 -4.73 -10.02 0.97
N ILE A 134 -4.27 -9.28 -0.04
CA ILE A 134 -4.68 -9.47 -1.44
C ILE A 134 -4.04 -10.74 -1.98
N THR A 135 -2.73 -10.94 -1.82
CA THR A 135 -2.05 -12.16 -2.27
C THR A 135 -2.68 -13.40 -1.62
N ARG A 136 -2.97 -13.37 -0.30
CA ARG A 136 -3.67 -14.48 0.37
C ARG A 136 -5.06 -14.71 -0.24
N ALA A 137 -5.81 -13.64 -0.53
CA ALA A 137 -7.14 -13.75 -1.12
C ALA A 137 -7.11 -14.35 -2.53
N LEU A 138 -6.11 -14.01 -3.35
CA LEU A 138 -5.90 -14.60 -4.67
C LEU A 138 -5.56 -16.10 -4.57
N ASN A 139 -4.67 -16.49 -3.65
CA ASN A 139 -4.33 -17.90 -3.43
C ASN A 139 -5.52 -18.77 -2.99
N VAL A 140 -6.50 -18.17 -2.29
CA VAL A 140 -7.72 -18.86 -1.81
C VAL A 140 -8.98 -18.40 -2.55
N ARG A 141 -8.84 -17.86 -3.77
CA ARG A 141 -9.94 -17.27 -4.54
C ARG A 141 -11.14 -18.19 -4.67
N GLU A 142 -10.93 -19.43 -5.06
CA GLU A 142 -12.03 -20.40 -5.23
C GLU A 142 -12.78 -20.66 -3.91
N ARG A 143 -12.06 -20.75 -2.79
CA ARG A 143 -12.67 -20.87 -1.46
C ARG A 143 -13.51 -19.65 -1.10
N LEU A 144 -13.03 -18.45 -1.45
CA LEU A 144 -13.76 -17.19 -1.27
C LEU A 144 -14.98 -17.06 -2.19
N GLU A 145 -14.97 -17.67 -3.37
CA GLU A 145 -16.14 -17.72 -4.27
C GLU A 145 -17.17 -18.75 -3.79
N ILE A 146 -16.74 -19.88 -3.23
CA ILE A 146 -17.61 -20.94 -2.69
C ILE A 146 -18.27 -20.52 -1.37
N PHE A 147 -17.54 -19.83 -0.48
CA PHE A 147 -18.02 -19.53 0.86
C PHE A 147 -19.37 -18.79 0.88
N PRO A 148 -19.59 -17.70 0.12
CA PRO A 148 -20.89 -17.03 0.07
C PRO A 148 -22.04 -17.88 -0.47
N ALA A 149 -21.74 -18.89 -1.29
CA ALA A 149 -22.75 -19.80 -1.84
C ALA A 149 -23.20 -20.86 -0.82
N ARG A 150 -22.32 -21.27 0.10
CA ARG A 150 -22.62 -22.27 1.15
C ARG A 150 -23.10 -21.64 2.45
N HIS A 151 -22.60 -20.45 2.79
CA HIS A 151 -22.88 -19.78 4.04
C HIS A 151 -24.32 -19.22 4.07
N VAL A 152 -25.12 -19.65 5.06
CA VAL A 152 -26.44 -19.06 5.31
C VAL A 152 -26.29 -17.99 6.39
N PRO A 153 -26.52 -16.70 6.08
CA PRO A 153 -26.44 -15.65 7.07
C PRO A 153 -27.50 -15.84 8.17
N GLY A 154 -27.12 -15.63 9.42
CA GLY A 154 -28.09 -15.60 10.53
C GLY A 154 -29.13 -14.49 10.35
N LYS A 155 -30.31 -14.61 10.97
CA LYS A 155 -31.37 -13.58 10.90
C LYS A 155 -30.80 -12.19 11.24
N GLY A 156 -30.93 -11.23 10.31
CA GLY A 156 -30.41 -9.87 10.43
C GLY A 156 -29.03 -9.63 9.81
N SER A 157 -28.33 -10.68 9.36
CA SER A 157 -27.02 -10.61 8.72
C SER A 157 -27.13 -10.34 7.20
N HIS A 158 -27.23 -9.09 6.80
CA HIS A 158 -27.39 -8.68 5.38
C HIS A 158 -26.06 -8.39 4.66
N GLY A 159 -24.92 -8.66 5.30
CA GLY A 159 -23.61 -8.17 4.84
C GLY A 159 -23.01 -8.93 3.64
N ILE A 160 -23.04 -10.27 3.66
CA ILE A 160 -22.19 -11.07 2.75
C ILE A 160 -22.50 -10.87 1.26
N ALA A 161 -23.77 -10.69 0.89
CA ALA A 161 -24.17 -10.48 -0.50
C ALA A 161 -23.57 -9.18 -1.08
N ASN A 162 -23.38 -8.16 -0.23
CA ASN A 162 -22.79 -6.89 -0.63
C ASN A 162 -21.26 -6.94 -0.76
N PHE A 163 -20.62 -8.02 -0.31
CA PHE A 163 -19.16 -8.17 -0.35
C PHE A 163 -18.70 -9.19 -1.38
N LYS A 164 -19.62 -9.80 -2.13
CA LYS A 164 -19.26 -10.75 -3.19
C LYS A 164 -18.34 -10.05 -4.21
N LEU A 165 -17.25 -10.74 -4.52
CA LEU A 165 -16.32 -10.40 -5.59
C LEU A 165 -16.73 -11.18 -6.84
N ASP A 166 -16.83 -10.48 -7.97
CA ASP A 166 -17.06 -11.09 -9.29
C ASP A 166 -15.76 -11.09 -10.11
N GLY A 167 -15.83 -11.58 -11.35
CA GLY A 167 -14.66 -11.68 -12.23
C GLY A 167 -13.93 -10.35 -12.43
N GLN A 168 -14.66 -9.22 -12.49
CA GLN A 168 -14.04 -7.91 -12.66
C GLN A 168 -13.27 -7.49 -11.42
N HIS A 169 -13.86 -7.67 -10.23
CA HIS A 169 -13.17 -7.35 -8.98
C HIS A 169 -11.92 -8.22 -8.78
N TRP A 170 -11.95 -9.49 -9.17
CA TRP A 170 -10.77 -10.35 -9.09
C TRP A 170 -9.67 -9.91 -10.04
N PHE A 171 -10.04 -9.56 -11.27
CA PHE A 171 -9.11 -9.01 -12.24
C PHE A 171 -8.43 -7.73 -11.71
N GLU A 172 -9.20 -6.80 -11.15
CA GLU A 172 -8.66 -5.60 -10.50
C GLU A 172 -7.68 -5.94 -9.36
N LEU A 173 -8.03 -6.90 -8.49
CA LEU A 173 -7.18 -7.33 -7.38
C LEU A 173 -5.86 -7.95 -7.86
N GLU A 174 -5.87 -8.70 -8.97
CA GLU A 174 -4.65 -9.25 -9.57
C GLU A 174 -3.72 -8.14 -10.08
N LYS A 175 -4.27 -7.09 -10.72
CA LYS A 175 -3.46 -5.94 -11.19
C LYS A 175 -2.93 -5.10 -10.04
N ILE A 176 -3.75 -4.90 -9.00
CA ILE A 176 -3.32 -4.22 -7.78
C ILE A 176 -2.20 -5.02 -7.11
N GLU A 177 -2.33 -6.33 -6.95
CA GLU A 177 -1.30 -7.18 -6.35
C GLU A 177 0.03 -7.09 -7.12
N LEU A 178 -0.05 -7.09 -8.45
CA LEU A 178 1.13 -6.93 -9.30
C LEU A 178 1.84 -5.60 -9.04
N ALA A 179 1.11 -4.48 -9.05
CA ALA A 179 1.68 -3.17 -8.78
C ALA A 179 2.24 -3.04 -7.35
N LEU A 180 1.63 -3.71 -6.36
CA LEU A 180 2.10 -3.70 -4.98
C LEU A 180 3.44 -4.43 -4.78
N LYS A 181 3.86 -5.31 -5.70
CA LYS A 181 5.17 -5.99 -5.61
C LYS A 181 6.33 -5.01 -5.63
N ASP A 182 6.23 -3.94 -6.40
CA ASP A 182 7.32 -2.95 -6.51
C ASP A 182 7.46 -2.15 -5.21
N PHE A 183 6.34 -1.78 -4.59
CA PHE A 183 6.34 -1.16 -3.26
C PHE A 183 6.92 -2.10 -2.19
N TYR A 184 6.67 -3.41 -2.31
CA TYR A 184 7.17 -4.43 -1.38
C TYR A 184 8.67 -4.59 -1.50
N ALA A 185 9.16 -4.71 -2.73
CA ALA A 185 10.58 -4.75 -3.01
C ALA A 185 11.30 -3.48 -2.54
N ALA A 186 10.77 -2.29 -2.83
CA ALA A 186 11.32 -1.03 -2.36
C ALA A 186 11.38 -0.97 -0.83
N THR A 187 10.36 -1.50 -0.15
CA THR A 187 10.35 -1.58 1.31
C THR A 187 11.44 -2.52 1.83
N LEU A 188 11.58 -3.72 1.28
CA LEU A 188 12.64 -4.66 1.66
C LEU A 188 14.05 -4.09 1.45
N LEU A 189 14.27 -3.35 0.36
CA LEU A 189 15.53 -2.65 0.10
C LEU A 189 15.82 -1.60 1.18
N SER A 190 14.77 -0.93 1.69
CA SER A 190 14.90 0.12 2.71
C SER A 190 15.07 -0.39 4.16
N GLU A 191 14.67 -1.63 4.46
CA GLU A 191 14.65 -2.21 5.81
C GLU A 191 16.03 -2.72 6.29
N GLY A 192 17.05 -2.78 5.42
CA GLY A 192 18.37 -3.31 5.74
C GLY A 192 19.21 -2.42 6.68
N LYS A 193 19.96 -3.03 7.61
CA LYS A 193 20.90 -2.33 8.53
C LYS A 193 22.10 -1.64 7.83
N LYS A 194 22.26 -1.80 6.51
CA LYS A 194 23.36 -1.25 5.71
C LYS A 194 22.92 -0.12 4.78
N THR A 195 21.68 0.35 4.88
CA THR A 195 21.18 1.42 4.01
C THR A 195 21.79 2.77 4.39
N SER A 196 22.35 3.43 3.38
CA SER A 196 22.90 4.77 3.43
C SER A 196 21.89 5.81 2.93
N LEU A 197 22.23 7.09 3.03
CA LEU A 197 21.43 8.15 2.42
C LEU A 197 21.47 8.15 0.89
N ALA A 198 22.51 7.58 0.27
CA ALA A 198 22.55 7.43 -1.18
C ALA A 198 21.50 6.42 -1.65
N ASP A 199 21.33 5.33 -0.91
CA ASP A 199 20.30 4.31 -1.17
C ASP A 199 18.88 4.88 -1.09
N TRP A 200 18.70 5.97 -0.35
CA TRP A 200 17.42 6.67 -0.22
C TRP A 200 16.95 7.26 -1.55
N PHE A 201 17.84 7.99 -2.26
CA PHE A 201 17.52 8.56 -3.57
C PHE A 201 17.33 7.46 -4.61
N SER A 202 18.25 6.49 -4.66
CA SER A 202 18.17 5.40 -5.64
C SER A 202 16.91 4.54 -5.47
N THR A 203 16.44 4.33 -4.23
CA THR A 203 15.18 3.60 -4.01
C THR A 203 13.97 4.39 -4.50
N LEU A 204 13.93 5.70 -4.27
CA LEU A 204 12.82 6.53 -4.77
C LEU A 204 12.86 6.71 -6.28
N ASP A 205 14.04 6.90 -6.89
CA ASP A 205 14.21 6.93 -8.34
C ASP A 205 13.67 5.64 -8.98
N CYS A 206 14.03 4.49 -8.39
CA CYS A 206 13.53 3.20 -8.84
C CYS A 206 12.02 3.13 -8.70
N LEU A 207 11.46 3.48 -7.53
CA LEU A 207 10.02 3.45 -7.29
C LEU A 207 9.26 4.39 -8.25
N LEU A 208 9.76 5.59 -8.50
CA LEU A 208 9.18 6.53 -9.46
C LEU A 208 9.14 5.94 -10.86
N ARG A 209 10.23 5.29 -11.29
CA ARG A 209 10.29 4.62 -12.59
C ARG A 209 9.27 3.47 -12.67
N GLU A 210 9.26 2.55 -11.71
CA GLU A 210 8.34 1.40 -11.74
C GLU A 210 6.86 1.85 -11.73
N ILE A 211 6.51 2.89 -10.94
CA ILE A 211 5.16 3.45 -10.95
C ILE A 211 4.83 4.08 -12.32
N ASN A 212 5.79 4.77 -12.94
CA ASN A 212 5.59 5.37 -14.27
C ASN A 212 5.44 4.30 -15.36
N GLU A 213 6.25 3.25 -15.34
CA GLU A 213 6.13 2.11 -16.26
C GLU A 213 4.77 1.42 -16.10
N THR A 214 4.31 1.24 -14.86
CA THR A 214 2.97 0.71 -14.56
C THR A 214 1.87 1.60 -15.15
N LYS A 215 2.03 2.92 -15.04
CA LYS A 215 1.08 3.90 -15.61
C LYS A 215 1.05 3.82 -17.14
N ASP A 216 2.20 3.81 -17.79
CA ASP A 216 2.31 3.74 -19.25
C ASP A 216 1.74 2.41 -19.78
N HIS A 217 1.94 1.32 -19.04
CA HIS A 217 1.35 0.02 -19.34
C HIS A 217 -0.19 0.06 -19.29
N TYR A 218 -0.77 0.68 -18.25
CA TYR A 218 -2.22 0.81 -18.14
C TYR A 218 -2.80 1.71 -19.23
N ASP A 219 -2.11 2.79 -19.60
CA ASP A 219 -2.53 3.68 -20.71
C ASP A 219 -2.53 2.93 -22.04
N THR A 220 -1.47 2.17 -22.32
CA THR A 220 -1.36 1.37 -23.55
C THR A 220 -2.49 0.34 -23.64
N ILE A 221 -2.76 -0.41 -22.56
CA ILE A 221 -3.83 -1.42 -22.57
C ILE A 221 -5.23 -0.79 -22.63
N ASP A 222 -5.46 0.39 -22.04
CA ASP A 222 -6.76 1.09 -22.14
C ASP A 222 -7.16 1.37 -23.59
N THR A 223 -6.17 1.55 -24.48
CA THR A 223 -6.38 1.77 -25.92
C THR A 223 -6.65 0.49 -26.72
N GLU A 224 -6.35 -0.69 -26.16
CA GLU A 224 -6.42 -1.99 -26.86
C GLU A 224 -7.52 -2.93 -26.32
N ASP A 225 -7.97 -2.73 -25.08
CA ASP A 225 -8.93 -3.58 -24.36
C ASP A 225 -10.27 -2.87 -24.10
N ASP A 226 -11.38 -3.61 -24.20
CA ASP A 226 -12.75 -3.12 -23.96
C ASP A 226 -13.04 -2.83 -22.46
N ASN A 227 -12.15 -3.22 -21.54
CA ASN A 227 -12.25 -2.95 -20.09
C ASN A 227 -11.84 -1.52 -19.67
N ASN A 228 -12.25 -0.53 -20.46
CA ASN A 228 -11.77 0.85 -20.37
C ASN A 228 -11.97 1.51 -18.99
N PHE A 229 -13.00 1.12 -18.23
CA PHE A 229 -13.22 1.67 -16.88
C PHE A 229 -12.14 1.26 -15.87
N THR A 230 -11.69 0.02 -15.93
CA THR A 230 -10.74 -0.56 -14.97
C THR A 230 -9.35 0.01 -15.16
N TRP A 231 -8.91 0.11 -16.41
CA TRP A 231 -7.61 0.66 -16.75
C TRP A 231 -7.53 2.13 -16.37
N LYS A 232 -8.58 2.92 -16.60
CA LYS A 232 -8.67 4.30 -16.11
C LYS A 232 -8.62 4.41 -14.58
N TYR A 233 -9.31 3.52 -13.86
CA TYR A 233 -9.24 3.48 -12.40
C TYR A 233 -7.81 3.20 -11.92
N LEU A 234 -7.16 2.17 -12.47
CA LEU A 234 -5.78 1.78 -12.11
C LEU A 234 -4.76 2.85 -12.50
N GLN A 235 -4.96 3.54 -13.64
CA GLN A 235 -4.14 4.69 -14.05
C GLN A 235 -4.27 5.83 -13.05
N GLY A 236 -5.49 6.16 -12.61
CA GLY A 236 -5.72 7.16 -11.56
C GLY A 236 -5.07 6.80 -10.22
N CYS A 237 -5.03 5.50 -9.89
CA CYS A 237 -4.30 5.00 -8.72
C CYS A 237 -2.78 5.20 -8.87
N ALA A 238 -2.21 4.82 -10.02
CA ALA A 238 -0.80 5.01 -10.34
C ALA A 238 -0.41 6.50 -10.32
N ASP A 239 -1.24 7.38 -10.87
CA ASP A 239 -1.05 8.84 -10.86
C ASP A 239 -1.02 9.43 -9.44
N ALA A 240 -1.91 8.95 -8.56
CA ALA A 240 -1.92 9.37 -7.18
C ALA A 240 -0.64 8.95 -6.44
N ALA A 241 -0.18 7.72 -6.68
CA ALA A 241 1.06 7.20 -6.12
C ALA A 241 2.29 7.96 -6.64
N TRP A 242 2.37 8.15 -7.96
CA TRP A 242 3.47 8.84 -8.63
C TRP A 242 3.59 10.27 -8.14
N SER A 243 2.48 11.03 -8.13
CA SER A 243 2.50 12.42 -7.68
C SER A 243 2.89 12.55 -6.21
N THR A 244 2.53 11.58 -5.37
CA THR A 244 2.95 11.55 -3.97
C THR A 244 4.45 11.30 -3.89
N CYS A 245 4.96 10.32 -4.64
CA CYS A 245 6.39 10.00 -4.68
C CYS A 245 7.22 11.19 -5.17
N GLU A 246 6.78 11.84 -6.25
CA GLU A 246 7.43 13.00 -6.87
C GLU A 246 7.49 14.19 -5.89
N GLU A 247 6.41 14.46 -5.14
CA GLU A 247 6.41 15.52 -4.13
C GLU A 247 7.52 15.29 -3.08
N TYR A 248 7.65 14.06 -2.59
CA TYR A 248 8.67 13.72 -1.60
C TYR A 248 10.08 13.73 -2.21
N TYR A 249 10.23 13.30 -3.45
CA TYR A 249 11.48 13.33 -4.19
C TYR A 249 11.97 14.78 -4.39
N SER A 250 11.14 15.62 -4.99
CA SER A 250 11.40 17.05 -5.23
C SER A 250 11.73 17.80 -3.94
N ASN A 251 10.99 17.56 -2.85
CA ASN A 251 11.27 18.16 -1.54
C ASN A 251 12.66 17.77 -1.01
N GLN A 252 13.12 16.57 -1.31
CA GLN A 252 14.36 16.02 -0.79
C GLN A 252 15.56 16.43 -1.64
N GLN A 253 15.36 16.59 -2.95
CA GLN A 253 16.30 17.29 -3.82
C GLN A 253 16.50 18.74 -3.36
N LEU A 254 15.42 19.45 -3.02
CA LEU A 254 15.52 20.80 -2.43
C LEU A 254 16.26 20.78 -1.10
N ASN A 255 16.01 19.80 -0.23
CA ASN A 255 16.73 19.65 1.03
C ASN A 255 18.24 19.42 0.81
N TRP A 256 18.61 18.62 -0.21
CA TRP A 256 19.99 18.34 -0.58
C TRP A 256 20.71 19.60 -1.05
N GLN A 257 20.12 20.33 -2.01
CA GLN A 257 20.69 21.59 -2.53
C GLN A 257 20.89 22.64 -1.42
N ASN A 258 19.96 22.75 -0.47
CA ASN A 258 20.11 23.64 0.69
C ASN A 258 21.17 23.15 1.70
N ARG A 259 21.45 21.85 1.71
CA ARG A 259 22.43 21.23 2.61
C ARG A 259 23.85 21.39 2.10
N PHE A 260 24.03 21.21 0.79
CA PHE A 260 25.30 21.22 0.07
C PHE A 260 25.17 22.15 -1.16
N PRO A 261 25.23 23.49 -0.97
CA PRO A 261 25.04 24.44 -2.06
C PRO A 261 26.14 24.38 -3.14
N GLU A 262 27.30 23.86 -2.79
CA GLU A 262 28.47 23.70 -3.66
C GLU A 262 28.46 22.35 -4.41
N ASP A 263 27.58 21.42 -4.01
CA ASP A 263 27.42 20.11 -4.63
C ASP A 263 26.27 20.17 -5.64
N THR A 264 26.62 20.46 -6.89
CA THR A 264 25.65 20.52 -8.00
C THR A 264 25.28 19.15 -8.55
N ASP A 265 26.05 18.12 -8.21
CA ASP A 265 25.81 16.76 -8.64
C ASP A 265 24.82 16.11 -7.67
N LEU A 266 23.71 15.61 -8.21
CA LEU A 266 22.91 14.64 -7.45
C LEU A 266 23.82 13.45 -7.11
N PRO A 267 23.74 12.87 -5.90
CA PRO A 267 24.53 11.69 -5.58
C PRO A 267 24.30 10.66 -6.70
N PRO A 268 25.35 10.17 -7.39
CA PRO A 268 25.19 9.30 -8.53
C PRO A 268 24.38 8.09 -8.09
N ALA A 269 23.30 7.79 -8.83
CA ALA A 269 22.49 6.58 -8.65
C ALA A 269 23.43 5.37 -8.69
N SER A 270 23.87 4.94 -7.52
CA SER A 270 25.03 4.06 -7.41
C SER A 270 24.53 2.64 -7.62
N GLY A 271 24.75 2.10 -8.82
CA GLY A 271 24.69 0.67 -9.08
C GLY A 271 23.31 0.05 -8.91
N TRP A 272 22.51 0.17 -9.98
CA TRP A 272 21.27 -0.56 -10.22
C TRP A 272 21.33 -2.04 -9.79
N ARG A 273 20.46 -2.44 -8.87
CA ARG A 273 19.95 -3.81 -8.80
C ARG A 273 18.47 -3.74 -9.13
N SER A 274 18.06 -4.38 -10.23
CA SER A 274 16.66 -4.48 -10.59
C SER A 274 15.84 -5.03 -9.41
N ILE A 275 14.76 -4.33 -9.07
CA ILE A 275 13.75 -4.76 -8.09
C ILE A 275 13.24 -6.18 -8.41
N GLN A 276 13.27 -6.59 -9.69
CA GLN A 276 12.83 -7.89 -10.18
C GLN A 276 13.71 -9.08 -9.73
N SER A 277 14.84 -8.85 -9.06
CA SER A 277 15.75 -9.91 -8.58
C SER A 277 15.47 -10.42 -7.16
N ILE A 278 14.44 -9.89 -6.49
CA ILE A 278 14.07 -10.34 -5.14
C ILE A 278 13.17 -11.60 -5.26
N PRO A 279 13.59 -12.76 -4.73
CA PRO A 279 12.79 -13.97 -4.82
C PRO A 279 11.46 -13.77 -4.08
N PHE A 280 10.36 -13.80 -4.84
CA PHE A 280 9.01 -13.78 -4.32
C PHE A 280 8.67 -15.15 -3.77
N ASN A 281 8.49 -15.25 -2.45
CA ASN A 281 7.96 -16.47 -1.84
C ASN A 281 6.43 -16.35 -1.79
N ALA A 282 5.73 -17.10 -2.64
CA ALA A 282 4.27 -17.12 -2.67
C ALA A 282 3.64 -17.60 -1.35
N ARG A 283 4.45 -18.20 -0.46
CA ARG A 283 4.14 -18.46 0.94
C ARG A 283 4.35 -17.20 1.77
N ILE A 284 3.36 -16.32 1.73
CA ILE A 284 3.10 -15.40 2.82
C ILE A 284 2.43 -16.28 3.87
N ASP A 285 3.12 -16.65 4.95
CA ASP A 285 2.61 -17.49 6.04
C ASP A 285 1.58 -16.76 6.91
#